data_AF-A0A2R4Q8L6-F1
#
_entry.id   AF-A0A2R4Q8L6-F1
#
_cell.length_a   1.000
_cell.length_b   1.000
_cell.length_c   1.000
_cell.angle_alpha   90.00
_cell.angle_beta   90.00
_cell.angle_gamma   90.00
#
_symmetry.space_group_name_H-M   'P 1'
#
loop_
_entity.id
_entity.type
_entity.pdbx_description
1 polymer ?
#
loop_
_entity_poly.entity_id
_entity_poly.type
_entity_poly.pdbx_seq_one_letter_code
_entity_poly.pdbx_strand_id
1 'polypeptide(L)' 'KKKKGPAPRQQEDLCLVCGDRASGYQYNALTCEGCKGFFRRSITKKAVYQCKFGSECDIDMYMRRKCQ' A
#
# COMPACT_ATOMS: atom_id res chain seq x y z
N LYS A 1 -17.90 33.62 -15.03
CA LYS A 1 -16.53 33.09 -15.28
C LYS A 1 -16.04 32.40 -14.00
N LYS A 2 -16.16 31.06 -13.90
CA LYS A 2 -15.77 30.29 -12.71
C LYS A 2 -14.24 30.20 -12.65
N LYS A 3 -13.61 30.86 -11.68
CA LYS A 3 -12.16 30.76 -11.45
C LYS A 3 -11.85 29.35 -10.92
N LYS A 4 -11.26 28.48 -11.74
CA LYS A 4 -10.61 27.25 -11.27
C LYS A 4 -9.36 27.68 -10.50
N GLY A 5 -9.35 27.48 -9.19
CA GLY A 5 -8.16 27.65 -8.36
C GLY A 5 -7.05 26.69 -8.80
N PRO A 6 -5.80 26.91 -8.35
CA PRO A 6 -4.68 26.06 -8.73
C PRO A 6 -4.99 24.62 -8.29
N ALA A 7 -4.79 23.66 -9.20
CA ALA A 7 -4.89 22.24 -8.87
C ALA A 7 -4.00 21.95 -7.65
N PRO A 8 -4.46 21.16 -6.66
CA PRO A 8 -3.61 20.79 -5.55
C PRO A 8 -2.35 20.15 -6.13
N ARG A 9 -1.18 20.60 -5.63
CA ARG A 9 0.12 19.99 -5.89
C ARG A 9 -0.09 18.48 -5.86
N GLN A 10 0.30 17.77 -6.92
CA GLN A 10 0.34 16.30 -6.92
C GLN A 10 1.34 15.90 -5.82
N GLN A 11 0.86 15.85 -4.58
CA GLN A 11 1.50 15.14 -3.49
C GLN A 11 1.61 13.72 -4.04
N GLU A 12 2.82 13.20 -4.22
CA GLU A 12 2.97 11.82 -4.67
C GLU A 12 2.19 10.96 -3.70
N ASP A 13 1.05 10.44 -4.17
CA ASP A 13 0.19 9.59 -3.38
C ASP A 13 1.01 8.34 -3.07
N LEU A 14 1.48 8.22 -1.83
CA LEU A 14 2.29 7.09 -1.38
C LEU A 14 1.38 6.01 -0.81
N CYS A 15 1.77 4.76 -1.03
CA CYS A 15 1.11 3.59 -0.49
C CYS A 15 1.23 3.60 1.03
N LEU A 16 0.09 3.59 1.72
CA LEU A 16 0.04 3.61 3.20
C LEU A 16 0.68 2.36 3.85
N VAL A 17 0.92 1.30 3.08
CA VAL A 17 1.49 0.04 3.57
C VAL A 17 3.01 -0.01 3.45
N CYS A 18 3.58 0.44 2.32
CA CYS A 18 5.00 0.23 2.03
C CYS A 18 5.76 1.48 1.52
N GLY A 19 5.08 2.62 1.43
CA GLY A 19 5.66 3.88 0.94
C GLY A 19 5.95 3.94 -0.56
N ASP A 20 5.68 2.88 -1.32
CA ASP A 20 5.80 2.87 -2.79
C ASP A 20 4.76 3.78 -3.45
N ARG A 21 4.93 4.14 -4.72
CA ARG A 21 3.96 4.95 -5.46
C ARG A 21 2.59 4.28 -5.49
N ALA A 22 1.58 4.94 -4.94
CA ALA A 22 0.21 4.45 -4.94
C ALA A 22 -0.39 4.57 -6.35
N SER A 23 -1.21 3.58 -6.71
CA SER A 23 -2.01 3.63 -7.94
C SER A 23 -3.41 4.23 -7.69
N GLY A 24 -3.82 4.38 -6.44
CA GLY A 24 -5.10 4.96 -6.04
C GLY A 24 -5.64 4.30 -4.77
N TYR A 25 -6.94 4.45 -4.53
CA TYR A 25 -7.64 3.79 -3.43
C TYR A 25 -8.09 2.38 -3.82
N GLN A 26 -7.70 1.38 -3.05
CA GLN A 26 -8.16 0.00 -3.17
C GLN A 26 -8.55 -0.51 -1.79
N TYR A 27 -9.74 -1.11 -1.69
CA TYR A 27 -10.27 -1.58 -0.40
C TYR A 27 -10.31 -0.45 0.66
N ASN A 28 -10.68 0.76 0.24
CA ASN A 28 -10.75 1.99 1.07
C ASN A 28 -9.41 2.47 1.66
N ALA A 29 -8.27 1.97 1.17
CA ALA A 29 -6.94 2.47 1.53
C ALA A 29 -6.16 2.89 0.28
N LEU A 30 -5.35 3.93 0.39
CA LEU A 30 -4.44 4.34 -0.68
C LEU A 30 -3.26 3.36 -0.76
N THR A 31 -3.19 2.53 -1.80
CA THR A 31 -2.15 1.50 -1.92
C THR A 31 -1.54 1.40 -3.33
N CYS A 32 -0.41 0.72 -3.42
CA CYS A 32 0.23 0.34 -4.69
C CYS A 32 -0.29 -1.01 -5.20
N GLU A 33 -0.05 -1.31 -6.48
CA GLU A 33 -0.49 -2.58 -7.09
C GLU A 33 0.09 -3.83 -6.39
N GLY A 34 1.30 -3.72 -5.82
CA GLY A 34 1.92 -4.80 -5.06
C GLY A 34 1.14 -5.18 -3.81
N CYS A 35 0.81 -4.19 -2.97
CA CYS A 35 0.05 -4.38 -1.73
C CYS A 35 -1.40 -4.79 -2.00
N LYS A 36 -2.04 -4.18 -3.00
CA LYS A 36 -3.36 -4.60 -3.51
C LYS A 36 -3.38 -6.07 -3.90
N GLY A 37 -2.39 -6.51 -4.68
CA GLY A 37 -2.29 -7.89 -5.15
C GLY A 37 -1.97 -8.87 -4.02
N PHE A 38 -1.12 -8.47 -3.06
CA PHE A 38 -0.84 -9.23 -1.85
C PHE A 38 -2.12 -9.47 -1.05
N PHE A 39 -2.83 -8.40 -0.66
CA PHE A 39 -4.06 -8.48 0.11
C PHE A 39 -5.11 -9.39 -0.56
N ARG A 40 -5.34 -9.22 -1.87
CA ARG A 40 -6.27 -10.08 -2.61
C ARG A 40 -5.91 -11.56 -2.50
N ARG A 41 -4.63 -11.92 -2.68
CA ARG A 41 -4.17 -13.31 -2.60
C ARG A 41 -4.27 -13.86 -1.18
N SER A 42 -3.93 -13.06 -0.17
CA SER A 42 -3.99 -13.46 1.23
C SER A 42 -5.42 -13.79 1.66
N ILE A 43 -6.39 -12.96 1.27
CA ILE A 43 -7.81 -13.21 1.54
C ILE A 43 -8.33 -14.42 0.75
N THR A 44 -8.09 -14.48 -0.57
CA THR A 44 -8.59 -15.59 -1.40
C THR A 44 -8.03 -16.94 -0.97
N LYS A 45 -6.77 -17.01 -0.55
CA LYS A 45 -6.12 -18.25 -0.09
C LYS A 45 -6.31 -18.52 1.40
N LYS A 46 -6.93 -17.60 2.16
CA LYS A 46 -6.98 -17.63 3.64
C LYS A 46 -5.59 -17.90 4.23
N ALA A 47 -4.58 -17.21 3.71
CA ALA A 47 -3.19 -17.43 4.09
C ALA A 47 -2.97 -16.98 5.54
N VAL A 48 -2.32 -17.84 6.33
CA VAL A 48 -1.85 -17.52 7.67
C VAL A 48 -0.33 -17.35 7.57
N TYR A 49 0.15 -16.14 7.87
CA TYR A 49 1.57 -15.84 7.87
C TYR A 49 2.11 -15.80 9.29
N GLN A 50 3.39 -16.17 9.44
CA GLN A 50 4.10 -16.09 10.70
C GLN A 50 5.34 -15.22 10.51
N CYS A 51 5.43 -14.17 11.31
CA CYS A 51 6.58 -13.29 11.29
C CYS A 51 7.84 -14.03 11.76
N LYS A 52 8.95 -13.83 11.05
CA LYS A 52 10.26 -14.39 11.41
C LYS A 52 11.13 -13.46 12.27
N PHE A 53 10.68 -12.22 12.48
CA PHE A 53 11.51 -11.13 13.01
C PHE A 53 10.93 -10.50 14.29
N GLY A 54 9.88 -11.08 14.89
CA GLY A 54 9.29 -10.57 16.14
C GLY A 54 7.98 -9.80 16.00
N SER A 55 7.37 -9.77 14.81
CA SER A 55 6.08 -9.12 14.50
C SER A 55 6.08 -7.59 14.56
N GLU A 56 7.25 -6.96 14.65
CA GLU A 56 7.45 -5.50 14.67
C GLU A 56 8.22 -5.03 13.42
N CYS A 57 7.89 -5.59 12.25
CA CYS A 57 8.58 -5.26 11.01
C CYS A 57 8.11 -3.91 10.45
N ASP A 58 9.04 -2.98 10.25
CA ASP A 58 8.79 -1.79 9.44
C ASP A 58 8.62 -2.18 7.96
N ILE A 59 7.41 -2.02 7.44
CA ILE A 59 7.09 -2.41 6.06
C ILE A 59 7.49 -1.29 5.10
N ASP A 60 8.60 -1.48 4.41
CA ASP A 60 9.06 -0.64 3.31
C ASP A 60 9.03 -1.40 1.96
N MET A 61 9.55 -0.79 0.89
CA MET A 61 9.61 -1.40 -0.45
C MET A 61 10.42 -2.70 -0.52
N TYR A 62 11.34 -2.92 0.42
CA TYR A 62 12.18 -4.12 0.54
C TYR A 62 11.55 -5.16 1.48
N MET A 63 11.20 -4.75 2.70
CA MET A 63 10.67 -5.59 3.78
C MET A 63 9.30 -6.16 3.46
N ARG A 64 8.49 -5.49 2.62
CA ARG A 64 7.20 -5.99 2.12
C ARG A 64 7.26 -7.35 1.41
N ARG A 65 8.46 -7.82 1.03
CA ARG A 65 8.68 -9.15 0.43
C ARG A 65 9.27 -10.17 1.42
N LYS A 66 9.81 -9.70 2.55
CA LYS A 66 10.51 -10.52 3.55
C LYS A 66 9.58 -10.97 4.66
N CYS A 67 8.70 -10.08 5.14
CA CYS A 67 7.65 -10.38 6.08
C CYS A 67 6.28 -10.27 5.38
N GLN A 68 5.51 -11.34 5.45
CA GLN A 68 4.14 -11.47 4.93
C GLN A 68 3.20 -11.53 6.14
#